data_AF-A0A7R8X3B0-F1
#
_entry.id   AF-A0A7R8X3B0-F1
#
_cell.length_a   1.000
_cell.length_b   1.000
_cell.length_c   1.000
_cell.angle_alpha   90.00
_cell.angle_beta   90.00
_cell.angle_gamma   90.00
#
_symmetry.space_group_name_H-M   'P 1'
#
loop_
_entity.id
_entity.type
_entity.pdbx_description
1 polymer ?
#
loop_
_entity_poly.entity_id
_entity_poly.type
_entity_poly.pdbx_seq_one_letter_code
_entity_poly.pdbx_strand_id
1 'polypeptide(L)' 'MLVGFPGETDEDFEQLKEFVSEMRFDRLGVFEYSHEEDTSAYAYEDDIPQEVKVQRRNELMALQ' A
#
# COMPACT_ATOMS: atom_id res chain seq x y z
N MET A 1 3.54 6.78 -0.75
CA MET A 1 2.55 5.85 -0.18
C MET A 1 3.07 4.44 -0.38
N LEU A 2 3.09 3.65 0.67
CA LEU A 2 3.43 2.23 0.62
C LEU A 2 2.12 1.45 0.69
N VAL A 3 1.96 0.41 -0.13
CA VAL A 3 0.80 -0.49 -0.10
C VAL A 3 1.23 -1.94 0.06
N GLY A 4 0.37 -2.74 0.66
CA GLY A 4 0.60 -4.16 0.90
C GLY A 4 1.52 -4.45 2.07
N PHE A 5 1.57 -3.56 3.06
CA PHE A 5 2.30 -3.84 4.30
C PHE A 5 1.72 -5.09 4.99
N PRO A 6 2.54 -5.91 5.69
CA PRO A 6 2.04 -7.09 6.39
C PRO A 6 0.91 -6.73 7.37
N GLY A 7 -0.24 -7.37 7.20
CA GLY A 7 -1.45 -7.09 7.98
C GLY A 7 -2.34 -5.94 7.48
N GLU A 8 -2.04 -5.35 6.31
CA GLU A 8 -2.88 -4.30 5.71
C GLU A 8 -4.25 -4.85 5.28
N THR A 9 -5.30 -4.46 6.00
CA THR A 9 -6.66 -4.89 5.70
C THR A 9 -7.27 -4.09 4.54
N ASP A 10 -8.41 -4.55 4.04
CA ASP A 10 -9.15 -3.82 3.01
C ASP A 10 -9.70 -2.48 3.54
N GLU A 11 -10.09 -2.43 4.82
CA GLU A 11 -10.56 -1.20 5.48
C GLU A 11 -9.43 -0.16 5.62
N ASP A 12 -8.20 -0.60 5.88
CA ASP A 12 -7.03 0.29 5.89
C ASP A 12 -6.78 0.86 4.50
N PHE A 13 -6.91 0.03 3.46
CA PHE A 13 -6.72 0.45 2.08
C PHE A 13 -7.81 1.42 1.60
N GLU A 14 -9.08 1.20 1.95
CA GLU A 14 -10.17 2.14 1.65
C GLU A 14 -9.95 3.51 2.31
N GLN A 15 -9.56 3.54 3.59
CA GLN A 15 -9.20 4.78 4.28
C GLN A 15 -8.04 5.50 3.60
N LEU A 16 -7.04 4.75 3.12
CA LEU A 16 -5.90 5.30 2.38
C LEU A 16 -6.36 5.96 1.07
N LYS A 17 -7.29 5.33 0.35
CA LYS A 17 -7.87 5.88 -0.89
C LYS A 17 -8.64 7.16 -0.63
N GLU A 18 -9.48 7.19 0.40
CA GLU A 18 -10.23 8.39 0.79
C GLU A 18 -9.27 9.53 1.13
N PHE A 19 -8.26 9.27 1.96
CA PHE A 19 -7.24 10.26 2.34
C PHE A 19 -6.51 10.86 1.12
N VAL A 20 -6.12 10.02 0.15
CA VAL A 20 -5.44 10.48 -1.07
C VAL A 20 -6.36 11.37 -1.91
N SER A 21 -7.62 10.97 -2.05
CA SER A 21 -8.64 11.73 -2.79
C SER A 21 -8.92 13.09 -2.15
N GLU A 22 -9.00 13.15 -0.82
CA GLU A 22 -9.24 14.39 -0.08
C GLU A 22 -8.04 15.35 -0.12
N MET A 23 -6.83 14.84 0.10
CA MET A 23 -5.63 15.68 0.20
C MET A 23 -5.17 16.25 -1.15
N ARG A 24 -5.53 15.62 -2.28
CA ARG A 24 -5.20 16.06 -3.65
C ARG A 24 -3.74 16.48 -3.81
N PHE A 25 -2.84 15.52 -3.60
CA PHE A 25 -1.41 15.74 -3.74
C PHE A 25 -1.03 16.19 -5.16
N ASP A 26 -0.18 17.22 -5.30
CA ASP A 26 0.40 17.62 -6.59
C ASP A 26 1.24 16.49 -7.24
N ARG A 27 1.87 15.65 -6.42
CA ARG A 27 2.65 14.48 -6.85
C ARG A 27 2.55 13.37 -5.80
N LEU A 28 2.04 12.22 -6.19
CA LEU A 28 2.00 11.02 -5.36
C LEU A 28 2.88 9.93 -5.96
N GLY A 29 3.72 9.31 -5.13
CA GLY A 29 4.42 8.08 -5.47
C GLY A 29 3.83 6.92 -4.68
N VAL A 30 3.45 5.83 -5.35
CA VAL A 30 2.92 4.62 -4.70
C VAL A 30 3.89 3.46 -4.93
N PHE A 31 4.29 2.81 -3.85
CA PHE A 31 5.28 1.73 -3.82
C PHE A 31 4.67 0.49 -3.18
N GLU A 32 5.03 -0.68 -3.68
CA GLU A 32 4.63 -1.96 -3.08
C GLU A 32 5.59 -2.33 -1.95
N TYR A 33 5.05 -2.92 -0.89
CA TYR A 33 5.86 -3.50 0.17
C TYR A 33 6.63 -4.73 -0.34
N SER A 34 7.95 -4.71 -0.08
CA SER A 34 8.87 -5.82 -0.31
C SER A 34 9.34 -6.36 1.02
N HIS A 35 9.23 -7.68 1.21
CA HIS A 35 9.61 -8.34 2.44
C HIS A 35 11.12 -8.63 2.45
N GLU A 36 11.89 -7.74 3.08
CA GLU A 36 13.35 -7.80 3.13
C GLU A 36 13.85 -8.23 4.52
N GLU A 37 14.80 -9.17 4.55
CA GLU A 37 15.35 -9.83 5.75
C GLU A 37 16.06 -8.89 6.75
N ASP A 38 16.55 -7.74 6.30
CA ASP A 38 17.24 -6.75 7.14
C ASP A 38 16.32 -5.62 7.66
N THR A 39 15.00 -5.82 7.62
CA THR A 39 14.02 -4.82 8.05
C THR A 39 13.28 -5.21 9.31
N SER A 40 12.91 -4.24 10.16
CA SER A 40 12.04 -4.49 11.32
C SER A 40 10.68 -5.09 10.92
N ALA A 41 10.27 -4.87 9.66
CA ALA A 41 9.05 -5.42 9.09
C ALA A 41 9.18 -6.92 8.76
N TYR A 42 10.40 -7.47 8.69
CA TYR A 42 10.64 -8.91 8.47
C TYR A 42 10.08 -9.80 9.58
N ALA A 43 9.92 -9.25 10.79
CA ALA A 43 9.34 -9.97 11.92
C ALA A 43 7.82 -10.24 11.74
N TYR A 44 7.17 -9.60 10.78
CA TYR A 44 5.75 -9.77 10.49
C TYR A 44 5.53 -10.77 9.37
N GLU A 45 4.48 -11.58 9.46
CA GLU A 45 4.12 -12.52 8.40
C GLU A 45 3.54 -11.78 7.19
N ASP A 46 4.18 -11.91 6.03
CA ASP A 46 3.71 -11.32 4.77
C ASP A 46 2.49 -12.10 4.24
N ASP A 47 1.31 -11.75 4.76
CA ASP A 47 0.03 -12.39 4.40
C ASP A 47 -0.60 -11.80 3.12
N ILE A 48 -0.05 -10.68 2.61
CA ILE A 48 -0.59 -10.01 1.42
C ILE A 48 0.10 -10.56 0.16
N PRO A 49 -0.63 -11.20 -0.77
CA PRO A 49 -0.05 -11.67 -2.03
C PRO A 49 0.44 -10.50 -2.89
N GLN A 50 1.53 -10.70 -3.63
CA GLN A 50 2.10 -9.69 -4.53
C GLN A 50 1.06 -9.13 -5.52
N GLU A 51 0.15 -9.96 -6.04
CA GLU A 51 -0.91 -9.53 -6.95
C GLU A 51 -1.82 -8.47 -6.32
N VAL A 52 -2.16 -8.61 -5.04
CA VAL A 52 -2.95 -7.64 -4.28
C VAL A 52 -2.17 -6.33 -4.11
N LYS A 53 -0.87 -6.40 -3.82
CA LYS A 53 -0.01 -5.20 -3.69
C LYS A 53 0.03 -4.41 -5.00
N VAL A 54 0.19 -5.11 -6.13
CA VAL A 54 0.18 -4.52 -7.48
C VAL A 54 -1.18 -3.89 -7.78
N GLN A 55 -2.28 -4.60 -7.48
CA GLN A 55 -3.64 -4.09 -7.68
C GLN A 55 -3.85 -2.79 -6.89
N ARG A 56 -3.55 -2.79 -5.59
CA ARG A 56 -3.68 -1.64 -4.70
C ARG A 56 -2.85 -0.44 -5.17
N ARG A 57 -1.63 -0.69 -5.64
CA ARG A 57 -0.78 0.35 -6.24
C ARG A 57 -1.45 0.99 -7.46
N ASN A 58 -1.96 0.17 -8.37
CA ASN A 58 -2.59 0.63 -9.60
C ASN A 58 -3.87 1.42 -9.31
N GLU A 59 -4.68 0.98 -8.34
CA GLU A 59 -5.87 1.71 -7.90
C GLU A 59 -5.53 3.10 -7.36
N LEU A 60 -4.54 3.22 -6.46
CA LEU A 60 -4.13 4.52 -5.92
C LEU A 60 -3.52 5.43 -6.99
N MET A 61 -2.75 4.87 -7.93
CA MET A 61 -2.20 5.64 -9.05
C MET A 61 -3.30 6.13 -10.00
N ALA A 62 -4.42 5.41 -10.12
CA ALA A 62 -5.56 5.79 -10.96
C ALA A 62 -6.49 6.83 -10.29
N LEU A 63 -6.43 6.95 -8.96
CA LEU A 63 -7.17 7.96 -8.19
C LEU A 63 -6.53 9.34 -8.21
N GLN A 64 -5.23 9.43 -8.56
CA GLN A 64 -4.52 10.69 -8.77
C GLN A 64 -4.90 11.32 -10.11
#